data_AF-X8CAL9-F1
#
_entry.id   AF-X8CAL9-F1
#
_cell.length_a   1.000
_cell.length_b   1.000
_cell.length_c   1.000
_cell.angle_alpha   90.00
_cell.angle_beta   90.00
_cell.angle_gamma   90.00
#
_symmetry.space_group_name_H-M   'P 1'
#
loop_
_entity.id
_entity.type
_entity.pdbx_description
1 polymer ?
#
loop_
_entity_poly.entity_id
_entity_poly.type
_entity_poly.pdbx_seq_one_letter_code
_entity_poly.pdbx_strand_id
1 'polypeptide(L)' 'MGTPATVVAGFDFGDAAFAASVRDGVDRIERLMESELRGSDDLLTESVLHLFEAGGKRFRPMFTVLSAQLGPVPTPRR' A
#
# COMPACT_ATOMS: atom_id res chain seq x y z
N MET A 1 21.57 -4.06 -3.88
CA MET A 1 20.88 -3.68 -5.13
C MET A 1 19.50 -3.17 -4.73
N GLY A 2 19.14 -1.91 -5.02
CA GLY A 2 17.81 -1.39 -4.69
C GLY A 2 16.72 -2.05 -5.55
N THR A 3 15.48 -2.07 -5.07
CA THR A 3 14.32 -2.48 -5.86
C THR A 3 14.14 -1.51 -7.05
N PRO A 4 13.98 -2.00 -8.30
CA PRO A 4 13.77 -1.14 -9.46
C PRO A 4 12.54 -0.23 -9.28
N ALA A 5 12.56 0.96 -9.89
CA ALA A 5 11.46 1.92 -9.82
C ALA A 5 10.13 1.33 -10.34
N THR A 6 10.21 0.39 -11.29
CA THR A 6 9.07 -0.31 -11.90
C THR A 6 8.49 -1.41 -11.01
N VAL A 7 9.15 -1.76 -9.89
CA VAL A 7 8.75 -2.89 -9.05
C VAL A 7 8.01 -2.43 -7.79
N VAL A 8 6.74 -2.82 -7.64
CA VAL A 8 5.93 -2.60 -6.42
C VAL A 8 5.49 -3.96 -5.88
N ALA A 9 5.61 -4.20 -4.56
CA ALA A 9 5.19 -5.45 -3.92
C ALA A 9 5.81 -6.74 -4.54
N GLY A 10 6.98 -6.63 -5.18
CA GLY A 10 7.65 -7.73 -5.88
C GLY A 10 7.15 -7.99 -7.30
N PHE A 11 6.26 -7.15 -7.83
CA PHE A 11 5.77 -7.20 -9.21
C PHE A 11 6.38 -6.09 -10.04
N ASP A 12 6.95 -6.44 -11.19
CA ASP A 12 7.47 -5.50 -12.18
C ASP A 12 6.35 -5.07 -13.12
N PHE A 13 6.08 -3.77 -13.15
CA PHE A 13 5.05 -3.18 -14.00
C PHE A 13 5.56 -2.73 -15.37
N GLY A 14 6.89 -2.73 -15.60
CA GLY A 14 7.51 -2.29 -16.85
C GLY A 14 7.41 -0.78 -17.15
N ASP A 15 6.44 -0.08 -16.56
CA ASP A 15 6.26 1.37 -16.66
C ASP A 15 6.48 2.04 -15.30
N ALA A 16 7.45 2.96 -15.25
CA ALA A 16 7.85 3.63 -14.00
C ALA A 16 6.78 4.62 -13.48
N ALA A 17 6.06 5.30 -14.36
CA ALA A 17 5.02 6.25 -13.97
C ALA A 17 3.79 5.52 -13.43
N PHE A 18 3.44 4.38 -14.04
CA PHE A 18 2.40 3.50 -13.55
C PHE A 18 2.77 2.90 -12.19
N ALA A 19 3.98 2.35 -12.08
CA ALA A 19 4.50 1.81 -10.82
C ALA A 19 4.50 2.86 -9.69
N ALA A 20 4.87 4.10 -9.98
CA ALA A 20 4.77 5.21 -9.03
C ALA A 20 3.33 5.43 -8.56
N SER A 21 2.36 5.49 -9.49
CA SER A 21 0.95 5.68 -9.13
C SER A 21 0.38 4.53 -8.28
N VAL A 22 0.80 3.29 -8.54
CA VAL A 22 0.39 2.13 -7.74
C VAL A 22 1.02 2.20 -6.36
N ARG A 23 2.30 2.59 -6.27
CA ARG A 23 3.01 2.77 -5.00
C ARG A 23 2.36 3.83 -4.13
N ASP A 24 2.04 5.00 -4.69
CA ASP A 24 1.34 6.08 -3.98
C ASP A 24 0.00 5.61 -3.39
N GLY A 25 -0.74 4.79 -4.14
CA GLY A 25 -1.99 4.18 -3.69
C GLY A 25 -1.79 3.19 -2.54
N VAL A 26 -0.77 2.33 -2.63
CA VAL A 26 -0.41 1.39 -1.57
C VAL A 26 0.01 2.14 -0.31
N ASP A 27 0.86 3.15 -0.42
CA ASP A 27 1.34 3.95 0.70
C ASP A 27 0.19 4.69 1.39
N ARG A 28 -0.82 5.15 0.63
CA ARG A 28 -2.03 5.75 1.20
C ARG A 28 -2.84 4.74 2.02
N ILE A 29 -2.98 3.51 1.54
CA ILE A 29 -3.65 2.43 2.26
C ILE A 29 -2.87 2.10 3.55
N GLU A 30 -1.53 2.02 3.48
CA GLU A 30 -0.68 1.78 4.65
C GLU A 30 -0.81 2.88 5.71
N ARG A 31 -0.74 4.16 5.31
CA ARG A 31 -0.92 5.28 6.25
C ARG A 31 -2.28 5.25 6.95
N LEU A 32 -3.35 4.90 6.21
CA LEU A 32 -4.68 4.77 6.80
C LEU A 32 -4.75 3.59 7.78
N MET A 33 -4.22 2.42 7.40
CA MET A 33 -4.18 1.28 8.32
C MET A 33 -3.38 1.61 9.58
N GLU A 34 -2.23 2.27 9.45
CA GLU A 34 -1.42 2.70 10.61
C GLU A 34 -2.20 3.64 11.53
N SER A 35 -2.91 4.65 10.98
CA SER A 35 -3.68 5.59 11.79
C SER A 35 -4.83 4.90 12.53
N GLU A 36 -5.54 3.97 11.88
CA GLU A 36 -6.63 3.22 12.52
C GLU A 36 -6.11 2.28 13.63
N LEU A 37 -4.95 1.65 13.41
CA LEU A 37 -4.31 0.79 14.42
C LEU A 37 -3.82 1.57 15.62
N ARG A 38 -3.30 2.79 15.44
CA ARG A 38 -2.87 3.67 16.53
C ARG A 38 -4.05 4.29 17.30
N GLY A 39 -5.24 4.40 16.68
CA GLY A 39 -6.44 4.95 17.31
C GLY A 39 -7.30 3.94 18.09
N SER A 40 -6.99 2.64 17.98
CA SER A 40 -7.73 1.56 18.65
C SER A 40 -7.02 1.18 19.96
N ASP A 41 -7.66 1.45 21.11
CA ASP A 41 -7.35 1.10 22.51
C ASP A 41 -5.96 0.51 22.87
N ASP A 42 -5.33 1.06 23.93
CA ASP A 42 -3.96 0.81 24.43
C ASP A 42 -3.55 -0.68 24.62
N LEU A 43 -4.51 -1.62 24.61
CA LEU A 43 -4.29 -3.04 24.88
C LEU A 43 -4.00 -3.89 23.63
N LEU A 44 -4.21 -3.38 22.42
CA LEU A 44 -3.98 -4.12 21.15
C LEU A 44 -2.77 -3.60 20.35
N THR A 45 -2.14 -2.54 20.81
CA THR A 45 -1.34 -1.66 19.94
C THR A 45 0.03 -2.24 19.64
N GLU A 46 0.74 -2.78 20.62
CA GLU A 46 2.18 -3.00 20.44
C GLU A 46 2.47 -4.17 19.50
N SER A 47 1.99 -5.39 19.77
CA SER A 47 2.30 -6.55 18.93
C SER A 47 1.71 -6.47 17.51
N VAL A 48 0.52 -5.86 17.37
CA VAL A 48 -0.13 -5.69 16.07
C VAL A 48 0.60 -4.63 15.25
N LEU A 49 0.98 -3.50 15.84
CA LEU A 49 1.78 -2.48 15.18
C LEU A 49 3.17 -3.01 14.82
N HIS A 50 3.82 -3.78 15.70
CA HIS A 50 5.09 -4.43 15.40
C HIS A 50 4.99 -5.37 14.19
N LEU A 51 3.93 -6.18 14.09
CA LEU A 51 3.72 -7.04 12.93
C LEU A 51 3.42 -6.23 11.65
N PHE A 52 2.66 -5.15 11.80
CA PHE A 52 2.34 -4.24 10.70
C PHE A 52 3.61 -3.56 10.15
N GLU A 53 4.47 -3.06 11.03
CA GLU A 53 5.75 -2.42 10.71
C GLU A 53 6.76 -3.44 10.13
N ALA A 54 6.85 -4.64 10.72
CA ALA A 54 7.64 -5.75 10.16
C ALA A 54 7.21 -6.09 8.72
N GLY A 55 5.92 -5.90 8.45
CA GLY A 55 5.38 -5.84 7.10
C GLY A 55 5.10 -7.18 6.43
N GLY A 56 4.72 -7.12 5.16
CA GLY A 56 4.51 -8.27 4.30
C GLY A 56 4.76 -7.94 2.82
N LYS A 57 4.23 -8.75 1.90
CA LYS A 57 4.41 -8.52 0.45
C LYS A 57 3.52 -7.42 -0.12
N ARG A 58 2.62 -6.82 0.67
CA ARG A 58 1.67 -5.76 0.25
C ARG A 58 0.81 -6.13 -0.99
N PHE A 59 0.67 -7.43 -1.28
CA PHE A 59 -0.09 -7.90 -2.43
C PHE A 59 -1.57 -7.50 -2.36
N ARG A 60 -2.20 -7.60 -1.18
CA ARG A 60 -3.63 -7.28 -1.02
C ARG A 60 -3.91 -5.77 -1.21
N PRO A 61 -3.18 -4.84 -0.56
CA PRO A 61 -3.28 -3.41 -0.88
C PRO A 61 -3.02 -3.09 -2.35
N MET A 62 -1.97 -3.67 -2.96
CA MET A 62 -1.67 -3.47 -4.39
C MET A 62 -2.83 -3.92 -5.28
N PHE A 63 -3.41 -5.09 -5.03
CA PHE A 63 -4.55 -5.60 -5.78
C PHE A 63 -5.78 -4.70 -5.64
N THR A 64 -6.03 -4.14 -4.45
CA THR A 64 -7.10 -3.15 -4.23
C THR A 64 -6.88 -1.89 -5.06
N VAL A 65 -5.67 -1.35 -5.11
CA VAL A 65 -5.32 -0.17 -5.93
C VAL A 65 -5.56 -0.45 -7.41
N LEU A 66 -5.08 -1.59 -7.92
CA LEU A 66 -5.27 -1.98 -9.32
C LEU A 66 -6.75 -2.14 -9.66
N SER A 67 -7.52 -2.77 -8.78
CA SER A 67 -8.96 -2.96 -8.97
C SER A 67 -9.71 -1.62 -9.01
N ALA A 68 -9.30 -0.65 -8.18
CA ALA A 68 -9.90 0.68 -8.16
C ALA A 68 -9.68 1.48 -9.46
N GLN A 69 -8.65 1.14 -10.25
CA GLN A 69 -8.42 1.76 -11.55
C GLN A 69 -9.41 1.29 -12.64
N LEU A 70 -10.08 0.17 -12.42
CA LEU A 70 -11.06 -0.40 -13.37
C LEU A 70 -12.47 0.16 -13.18
N GLY A 71 -12.70 0.98 -12.16
CA GLY A 71 -13.99 1.61 -11.88
C GLY A 71 -14.31 2.78 -12.82
N PRO A 72 -15.60 3.19 -12.93
CA PRO A 72 -16.03 4.31 -13.77
C PRO A 72 -15.44 5.67 -13.34
N VAL A 73 -14.96 5.75 -12.09
CA VAL A 73 -14.17 6.87 -11.57
C VAL A 73 -12.89 6.29 -10.99
N PRO A 74 -11.81 6.17 -11.79
CA PRO A 74 -10.51 5.76 -11.29
C PRO A 74 -10.06 6.69 -10.17
N THR A 75 -9.42 6.15 -9.13
CA THR A 75 -9.02 6.87 -7.90
C THR A 75 -8.50 8.27 -8.23
N PRO A 76 -9.11 9.36 -7.70
CA PRO A 76 -8.72 10.71 -8.09
C PRO A 76 -7.31 11.01 -7.59
N ARG A 77 -6.44 11.47 -8.50
CA ARG A 77 -5.18 12.16 -8.17
C ARG A 77 -5.54 13.48 -7.47
N ARG A 78 -5.65 13.47 -6.15
CA ARG A 78 -5.67 14.68 -5.33
C ARG A 78 -4.79 14.50 -4.11
#